data_AF-A0A951R1X2-F1
#
_entry.id   AF-A0A951R1X2-F1
#
_cell.length_a   1.000
_cell.length_b   1.000
_cell.length_c   1.000
_cell.angle_alpha   90.00
_cell.angle_beta   90.00
_cell.angle_gamma   90.00
#
_symmetry.space_group_name_H-M   'P 1'
#
loop_
_entity.id
_entity.type
_entity.pdbx_description
1 polymer ?
#
loop_
_entity_poly.entity_id
_entity_poly.type
_entity_poly.pdbx_seq_one_letter_code
_entity_poly.pdbx_strand_id
1 'polypeptide(L)' 'MNMNFQEVKNKFINADLDEKIRIYTTTEGLTVDQFKELLKYYPIQHLSKLEKALG' A
#
# COMPACT_ATOMS: atom_id res chain seq x y z
N MET A 1 6.50 19.15 2.68
CA MET A 1 5.99 18.34 3.80
C MET A 1 6.12 16.89 3.42
N ASN A 2 6.89 16.10 4.18
CA ASN A 2 7.10 14.68 3.90
C ASN A 2 5.79 13.93 4.09
N MET A 3 5.32 13.19 3.09
CA MET A 3 4.29 12.17 3.29
C MET A 3 4.78 11.23 4.39
N ASN A 4 4.05 11.19 5.50
CA ASN A 4 4.48 10.45 6.66
C ASN A 4 4.12 8.97 6.43
N PHE A 5 5.12 8.13 6.16
CA PHE A 5 4.96 6.69 5.99
C PHE A 5 4.04 6.07 7.04
N GLN A 6 4.17 6.53 8.27
CA GLN A 6 3.43 6.03 9.42
C GLN A 6 1.92 6.28 9.29
N GLU A 7 1.50 7.39 8.67
CA GLU A 7 0.09 7.65 8.38
C GLU A 7 -0.42 6.78 7.23
N VAL A 8 0.37 6.66 6.15
CA VAL A 8 0.06 5.78 5.02
C VAL A 8 -0.08 4.34 5.50
N LYS A 9 0.83 3.88 6.35
CA LYS A 9 0.82 2.55 6.96
C LYS A 9 -0.40 2.35 7.85
N ASN A 10 -0.73 3.32 8.71
CA ASN A 10 -1.93 3.21 9.54
C ASN A 10 -3.20 3.14 8.69
N LYS A 11 -3.32 4.00 7.68
CA LYS A 11 -4.42 3.95 6.72
C LYS A 11 -4.44 2.61 6.00
N PHE A 12 -3.32 2.12 5.49
CA PHE A 12 -3.23 0.85 4.78
C PHE A 12 -3.61 -0.37 5.64
N ILE A 13 -3.26 -0.37 6.94
CA ILE A 13 -3.63 -1.45 7.85
C ILE A 13 -5.14 -1.44 8.13
N ASN A 14 -5.72 -0.25 8.34
CA ASN A 14 -7.14 -0.08 8.65
C ASN A 14 -8.07 -0.04 7.42
N ALA A 15 -7.51 0.18 6.22
CA ALA A 15 -8.26 0.29 4.98
C ALA A 15 -8.77 -1.06 4.48
N ASP A 16 -9.86 -1.02 3.72
CA ASP A 16 -10.35 -2.17 2.97
C ASP A 16 -9.45 -2.50 1.77
N LEU A 17 -9.68 -3.66 1.15
CA LEU A 17 -8.84 -4.16 0.07
C LEU A 17 -8.70 -3.18 -1.11
N ASP A 18 -9.82 -2.55 -1.50
CA ASP A 18 -9.87 -1.58 -2.59
C ASP A 18 -9.08 -0.32 -2.23
N GLU A 19 -9.24 0.13 -0.99
CA GLU A 19 -8.61 1.34 -0.48
C GLU A 19 -7.11 1.12 -0.21
N LYS A 20 -6.68 -0.09 0.17
CA LYS A 20 -5.27 -0.50 0.19
C LYS A 20 -4.62 -0.40 -1.18
N ILE A 21 -5.29 -0.90 -2.24
CA ILE A 21 -4.80 -0.78 -3.62
C ILE A 21 -4.69 0.69 -3.98
N ARG A 22 -5.72 1.48 -3.68
CA ARG A 22 -5.75 2.91 -3.96
C ARG A 22 -4.63 3.66 -3.27
N ILE A 23 -4.42 3.43 -1.97
CA ILE A 23 -3.30 3.99 -1.19
C ILE A 23 -1.99 3.55 -1.82
N TYR A 24 -1.83 2.28 -2.19
CA TYR A 24 -0.61 1.78 -2.80
C TYR A 24 -0.31 2.44 -4.16
N THR A 25 -1.34 2.64 -5.01
CA THR A 25 -1.20 3.23 -6.35
C THR A 25 -1.10 4.76 -6.31
N THR A 26 -1.67 5.42 -5.31
CA THR A 26 -1.66 6.89 -5.17
C THR A 26 -0.59 7.40 -4.22
N THR A 27 0.01 6.55 -3.39
CA THR A 27 1.13 6.97 -2.54
C THR A 27 2.39 7.03 -3.39
N GLU A 28 2.68 8.23 -3.88
CA GLU A 28 3.92 8.56 -4.55
C GLU A 28 4.95 9.05 -3.51
N GLY A 29 6.24 8.74 -3.72
CA GLY A 29 7.31 9.20 -2.82
C GLY A 29 7.65 8.28 -1.64
N LEU A 30 7.09 7.07 -1.58
CA LEU A 30 7.62 6.01 -0.70
C LEU A 30 8.87 5.38 -1.33
N THR A 31 9.83 4.99 -0.48
CA THR A 31 10.97 4.18 -0.92
C THR A 31 10.57 2.73 -1.07
N VAL A 32 11.35 1.96 -1.84
CA VAL A 32 11.14 0.53 -2.06
C VAL A 32 11.02 -0.26 -0.74
N ASP A 33 11.77 0.11 0.28
CA ASP A 33 11.72 -0.53 1.60
C ASP A 33 10.38 -0.30 2.30
N GLN A 34 9.86 0.93 2.26
CA GLN A 34 8.56 1.29 2.81
C GLN A 34 7.41 0.58 2.08
N PHE A 35 7.50 0.48 0.75
CA PHE A 35 6.57 -0.30 -0.05
C PHE A 35 6.58 -1.79 0.33
N LYS A 36 7.77 -2.37 0.49
CA LYS A 36 7.92 -3.76 0.95
C LYS A 36 7.32 -3.99 2.33
N GLU A 37 7.47 -3.03 3.25
CA GLU A 37 6.82 -3.10 4.56
C GLU A 37 5.29 -3.12 4.42
N LEU A 38 4.69 -2.27 3.59
CA LEU A 38 3.24 -2.28 3.36
C LEU A 38 2.78 -3.62 2.78
N LEU A 39 3.51 -4.16 1.80
CA LEU A 39 3.22 -5.46 1.20
C LEU A 39 3.29 -6.62 2.20
N LYS A 40 4.11 -6.54 3.25
CA LYS A 40 4.13 -7.57 4.31
C LYS A 40 2.82 -7.63 5.10
N TYR A 41 2.11 -6.52 5.23
CA TYR A 41 0.78 -6.47 5.86
C TYR A 41 -0.34 -6.77 4.87
N TYR A 42 -0.01 -6.94 3.58
CA TYR A 42 -0.96 -7.28 2.55
C TYR A 42 -1.04 -8.81 2.40
N PRO A 43 -2.22 -9.42 2.56
CA PRO A 43 -2.35 -10.86 2.40
C PRO A 43 -1.99 -11.28 0.97
N ILE A 44 -1.06 -12.24 0.83
CA ILE A 44 -0.56 -12.76 -0.47
C ILE A 44 -1.71 -13.16 -1.40
N GLN A 45 -2.83 -13.66 -0.85
CA GLN A 45 -4.03 -14.03 -1.61
C GLN A 45 -4.63 -12.87 -2.40
N HIS A 46 -4.42 -11.63 -1.96
CA HIS A 46 -4.95 -10.43 -2.60
C HIS A 46 -3.91 -9.71 -3.46
N LEU A 47 -2.66 -10.18 -3.46
CA LEU A 47 -1.54 -9.59 -4.19
C LEU A 47 -1.83 -9.58 -5.70
N SER A 48 -2.51 -10.61 -6.22
CA SER A 48 -2.98 -10.65 -7.62
C SER A 48 -3.99 -9.54 -7.98
N LYS A 49 -4.75 -9.01 -7.01
CA LYS A 49 -5.62 -7.84 -7.25
C LYS A 49 -4.81 -6.55 -7.33
N LEU A 50 -3.75 -6.45 -6.54
CA LEU A 50 -2.81 -5.32 -6.60
C LEU A 50 -2.11 -5.29 -7.95
N GLU A 51 -1.60 -6.43 -8.41
CA GLU A 51 -0.96 -6.57 -9.74
C GLU A 51 -1.93 -6.18 -10.87
N LYS A 52 -3.19 -6.59 -10.80
CA LYS A 52 -4.22 -6.21 -11.79
C LYS A 52 -4.53 -4.70 -11.82
N ALA A 53 -4.31 -3.98 -10.72
CA ALA A 53 -4.56 -2.54 -10.66
C ALA A 53 -3.33 -1.71 -11.08
N LEU A 54 -2.15 -2.32 -11.09
CA LEU A 54 -0.88 -1.72 -11.52
C LEU A 54 -0.53 -2.03 -12.98
N GLY A 55 -1.13 -3.08 -13.55
CA GLY A 55 -0.93 -3.54 -14.92
C GLY A 55 -1.85 -2.89 -15.95
#